data_AF-A0A9X8RFA3-F1
#
_entry.id   AF-A0A9X8RFA3-F1
#
_cell.length_a   1.000
_cell.length_b   1.000
_cell.length_c   1.000
_cell.angle_alpha   90.00
_cell.angle_beta   90.00
_cell.angle_gamma   90.00
#
_symmetry.space_group_name_H-M   'P 1'
#
loop_
_entity.id
_entity.type
_entity.pdbx_description
1 polymer ?
#
loop_
_entity_poly.entity_id
_entity_poly.type
_entity_poly.pdbx_seq_one_letter_code
_entity_poly.pdbx_strand_id
1 'polypeptide(L)'
;MSRKIGLCLLILVMLLSGCMDATPIEEVSVSLILGLDLDEEDNLLVYMSSPIFSKEAKDKEEVYEVKSYTLRHSREKFDARVIGLTSGSKTQLLLVGERLLKKKDWFDYLDPFFRDPKNTVSARVVAVDGSVADVIFNKPADKPRLSLYLTSLIDAAAKRNIVKDTTLQDFHRQMKDKGRTAWITQIKKKKRIELTG
;
A
#
# COMPACT_ATOMS: atom_id res chain seq x y z
N MET A 1 -47.84 29.63 8.45
CA MET A 1 -46.48 29.67 7.85
C MET A 1 -45.41 29.12 8.79
N SER A 2 -45.46 29.41 10.10
CA SER A 2 -44.49 28.95 11.11
C SER A 2 -44.29 27.42 11.20
N ARG A 3 -45.35 26.60 11.13
CA ARG A 3 -45.23 25.12 11.17
C ARG A 3 -44.44 24.53 9.98
N LYS A 4 -44.57 25.12 8.79
CA LYS A 4 -43.84 24.65 7.59
C LYS A 4 -42.35 24.99 7.68
N ILE A 5 -42.03 26.17 8.21
CA ILE A 5 -40.65 26.61 8.45
C ILE A 5 -39.97 25.72 9.51
N GLY A 6 -40.67 25.39 10.60
CA GLY A 6 -40.15 24.48 11.63
C GLY A 6 -39.85 23.08 11.10
N LEU A 7 -40.72 22.54 10.22
CA LEU A 7 -40.49 21.23 9.60
C LEU A 7 -39.29 21.25 8.63
N CYS A 8 -39.12 22.32 7.83
CA CYS A 8 -37.95 22.47 6.97
C CYS A 8 -36.64 22.57 7.76
N LEU A 9 -36.64 23.30 8.89
CA LEU A 9 -35.48 23.39 9.79
C LEU A 9 -35.12 22.05 10.42
N LEU A 10 -36.13 21.25 10.83
CA LEU A 10 -35.91 19.91 11.38
C LEU A 10 -35.26 18.97 10.35
N ILE A 11 -35.74 19.00 9.11
CA ILE A 11 -35.16 18.22 8.00
C ILE A 11 -33.72 18.67 7.71
N LEU A 12 -33.46 19.97 7.73
CA LEU A 12 -32.11 20.51 7.55
C LEU A 12 -31.16 19.99 8.63
N VAL A 13 -31.55 20.03 9.91
CA VAL A 13 -30.72 19.54 11.03
C VAL A 13 -30.44 18.04 10.91
N MET A 14 -31.39 17.24 10.43
CA MET A 14 -31.16 15.81 10.16
C MET A 14 -30.16 15.59 9.01
N LEU A 15 -30.22 16.41 7.96
CA LEU A 15 -29.28 16.36 6.83
C LEU A 15 -27.88 16.89 7.16
N LEU A 16 -27.73 17.68 8.23
CA LEU A 16 -26.43 18.20 8.71
C LEU A 16 -25.71 17.26 9.69
N SER A 17 -26.25 16.07 9.98
CA SER A 17 -25.57 15.06 10.80
C SER A 17 -24.47 14.33 10.00
N GLY A 18 -23.35 15.01 9.74
CA GLY A 18 -22.14 14.38 9.22
C GLY A 18 -21.43 13.58 10.33
N CYS A 19 -21.00 12.36 10.03
CA CYS A 19 -20.07 11.64 10.91
C CYS A 19 -18.71 12.34 10.91
N MET A 20 -18.24 12.76 12.08
CA MET A 20 -16.84 13.14 12.30
C MET A 20 -16.01 11.87 12.49
N ASP A 21 -15.49 11.30 11.40
CA ASP A 21 -14.55 10.16 11.42
C ASP A 21 -13.16 10.61 10.91
N ALA A 22 -12.65 11.71 11.47
CA ALA A 22 -11.32 12.22 11.16
C ALA A 22 -10.32 11.69 12.20
N THR A 23 -9.28 10.99 11.73
CA THR A 23 -8.17 10.56 12.58
C THR A 23 -6.99 11.54 12.42
N PRO A 24 -6.46 12.12 13.51
CA PRO A 24 -5.25 12.95 13.46
C PRO A 24 -4.07 12.21 12.81
N ILE A 25 -3.20 12.94 12.10
CA ILE A 25 -2.05 12.32 11.43
C ILE A 25 -1.02 11.81 12.44
N GLU A 26 -0.98 12.41 13.62
CA GLU A 26 -0.11 12.04 14.74
C GLU A 26 -0.52 10.70 15.38
N GLU A 27 -1.77 10.28 15.21
CA GLU A 27 -2.31 9.03 15.74
C GLU A 27 -2.29 7.88 14.71
N VAL A 28 -1.72 8.13 13.53
CA VAL A 28 -1.73 7.18 12.41
C VAL A 28 -0.32 6.96 11.85
N SER A 29 0.09 5.70 11.77
CA SER A 29 1.26 5.31 11.00
C SER A 29 0.84 4.91 9.58
N VAL A 30 1.29 5.67 8.59
CA VAL A 30 0.83 5.54 7.21
C VAL A 30 1.74 4.58 6.44
N SER A 31 1.22 3.42 6.04
CA SER A 31 1.93 2.48 5.18
C SER A 31 2.00 3.03 3.74
N LEU A 32 3.14 3.61 3.35
CA LEU A 32 3.37 4.12 1.98
C LEU A 32 3.81 3.01 1.02
N ILE A 33 4.62 2.07 1.50
CA ILE A 33 4.95 0.83 0.78
C ILE A 33 4.49 -0.33 1.65
N LEU A 34 3.67 -1.21 1.08
CA LEU A 34 3.43 -2.53 1.65
C LEU A 34 4.13 -3.56 0.78
N GLY A 35 4.80 -4.53 1.41
CA GLY A 35 5.50 -5.60 0.73
C GLY A 35 5.02 -6.97 1.20
N LEU A 36 4.85 -7.91 0.28
CA LEU A 36 4.42 -9.28 0.56
C LEU A 36 5.38 -10.28 -0.05
N ASP A 37 5.86 -11.20 0.77
CA ASP A 37 6.77 -12.26 0.34
C ASP A 37 6.51 -13.53 1.15
N LEU A 38 7.23 -14.59 0.83
CA LEU A 38 7.26 -15.83 1.60
C LEU A 38 8.67 -16.13 2.07
N ASP A 39 8.82 -16.53 3.33
CA ASP A 39 10.08 -17.09 3.82
C ASP A 39 10.34 -18.49 3.22
N GLU A 40 11.49 -19.08 3.57
CA GLU A 40 11.90 -20.40 3.06
C GLU A 40 10.92 -21.52 3.42
N GLU A 41 10.21 -21.36 4.53
CA GLU A 41 9.20 -22.26 5.07
C GLU A 41 7.77 -21.94 4.57
N ASP A 42 7.64 -21.10 3.56
CA ASP A 42 6.36 -20.65 2.97
C ASP A 42 5.45 -19.85 3.92
N ASN A 43 6.00 -19.25 4.98
CA ASN A 43 5.24 -18.35 5.82
C ASN A 43 5.19 -16.94 5.22
N LEU A 44 4.04 -16.28 5.35
CA LEU A 44 3.86 -14.92 4.87
C LEU A 44 4.74 -13.92 5.65
N LEU A 45 5.61 -13.24 4.92
CA LEU A 45 6.33 -12.06 5.37
C LEU A 45 5.61 -10.83 4.85
N VAL A 46 5.33 -9.89 5.76
CA VAL A 46 4.73 -8.60 5.41
C VAL A 46 5.69 -7.50 5.84
N TYR A 47 5.97 -6.62 4.90
CA TYR A 47 6.84 -5.47 5.08
C TYR A 47 6.04 -4.18 4.99
N MET A 48 6.41 -3.18 5.77
CA MET A 48 5.78 -1.87 5.74
C MET A 48 6.84 -0.79 5.80
N SER A 49 6.80 0.17 4.87
CA SER A 49 7.53 1.43 4.96
C SER A 49 6.57 2.56 5.33
N SER A 50 6.88 3.28 6.41
CA SER A 50 6.07 4.39 6.95
C SER A 50 6.92 5.64 7.17
N PRO A 51 6.42 6.84 6.85
CA PRO A 51 7.15 8.08 7.10
C PRO A 51 7.10 8.47 8.59
N ILE A 52 8.19 9.03 9.10
CA ILE A 52 8.21 9.68 10.42
C ILE A 52 7.98 11.18 10.25
N PHE A 53 6.93 11.71 10.89
CA PHE A 53 6.57 13.13 10.81
C PHE A 53 7.28 14.01 11.86
N SER A 54 7.86 13.42 12.91
CA SER A 54 8.62 14.16 13.94
C SER A 54 9.76 14.96 13.32
N LYS A 55 9.94 16.20 13.77
CA LYS A 55 11.04 17.07 13.32
C LYS A 55 12.39 16.57 13.83
N GLU A 56 12.39 15.99 15.02
CA GLU A 56 13.54 15.49 15.79
C GLU A 56 14.12 14.19 15.22
N ALA A 57 13.30 13.40 14.51
CA ALA A 57 13.74 12.14 13.93
C ALA A 57 14.84 12.34 12.86
N LYS A 58 15.97 11.64 13.02
CA LYS A 58 17.09 11.70 12.06
C LYS A 58 16.76 10.97 10.76
N ASP A 59 16.18 9.78 10.86
CA ASP A 59 15.55 9.10 9.73
C ASP A 59 14.10 9.58 9.61
N LYS A 60 13.62 9.78 8.38
CA LYS A 60 12.24 10.21 8.09
C LYS A 60 11.39 9.05 7.56
N GLU A 61 11.90 7.83 7.61
CA GLU A 61 11.24 6.62 7.14
C GLU A 61 11.61 5.43 8.02
N GLU A 62 10.61 4.69 8.51
CA GLU A 62 10.79 3.43 9.22
C GLU A 62 10.32 2.28 8.34
N VAL A 63 11.06 1.17 8.39
CA VAL A 63 10.71 -0.05 7.67
C VAL A 63 10.60 -1.18 8.68
N TYR A 64 9.47 -1.88 8.64
CA TYR A 64 9.15 -3.00 9.52
C TYR A 64 8.95 -4.27 8.72
N GLU A 65 9.28 -5.39 9.34
CA GLU A 65 9.00 -6.74 8.84
C GLU A 65 8.29 -7.56 9.92
N VAL A 66 7.23 -8.26 9.54
CA VAL A 66 6.48 -9.18 10.41
C VAL A 66 6.19 -10.48 9.67
N LYS A 67 6.42 -11.61 10.36
CA LYS A 67 5.87 -12.92 9.96
C LYS A 67 4.39 -12.96 10.33
N SER A 68 3.50 -13.33 9.42
CA SER A 68 2.04 -13.32 9.65
C SER A 68 1.38 -14.51 8.94
N TYR A 69 0.09 -14.73 9.23
CA TYR A 69 -0.77 -15.66 8.49
C TYR A 69 -1.73 -14.94 7.53
N THR A 70 -2.04 -13.66 7.76
CA THR A 70 -2.84 -12.82 6.85
C THR A 70 -2.34 -11.37 6.84
N LEU A 71 -2.72 -10.60 5.82
CA LEU A 71 -2.54 -9.15 5.80
C LEU A 71 -3.20 -8.44 6.99
N ARG A 72 -4.36 -8.93 7.45
CA ARG A 72 -5.07 -8.31 8.57
C ARG A 72 -4.32 -8.53 9.88
N HIS A 73 -3.82 -9.74 10.12
CA HIS A 73 -3.01 -10.03 11.30
C HIS A 73 -1.65 -9.33 11.27
N SER A 74 -1.05 -9.07 10.10
CA SER A 74 0.18 -8.26 10.07
C SER A 74 -0.05 -6.84 10.56
N ARG A 75 -1.26 -6.29 10.36
CA ARG A 75 -1.63 -4.96 10.90
C ARG A 75 -1.55 -4.94 12.42
N GLU A 76 -2.11 -5.94 13.09
CA GLU A 76 -2.01 -6.07 14.56
C GLU A 76 -0.55 -6.14 15.03
N LYS A 77 0.31 -6.85 14.28
CA LYS A 77 1.74 -6.92 14.57
C LYS A 77 2.47 -5.60 14.33
N PHE A 78 2.05 -4.82 13.34
CA PHE A 78 2.59 -3.48 13.11
C PHE A 78 2.13 -2.49 14.18
N ASP A 79 0.85 -2.52 14.55
CA ASP A 79 0.27 -1.65 15.59
C ASP A 79 0.97 -1.83 16.95
N ALA A 80 1.55 -3.00 17.22
CA ALA A 80 2.37 -3.25 18.40
C ALA A 80 3.79 -2.63 18.34
N ARG A 81 4.21 -2.05 17.20
CA ARG A 81 5.59 -1.58 16.94
C ARG A 81 5.66 -0.15 16.42
N VAL A 82 4.59 0.36 15.81
CA VAL A 82 4.50 1.75 15.34
C VAL A 82 3.96 2.67 16.42
N ILE A 83 4.20 3.97 16.25
CA ILE A 83 3.49 5.00 16.99
C ILE A 83 2.15 5.25 16.28
N GLY A 84 1.05 5.00 16.98
CA GLY A 84 -0.31 5.15 16.45
C GLY A 84 -0.86 3.90 15.75
N LEU A 85 -1.97 4.05 15.03
CA LEU A 85 -2.62 2.96 14.31
C LEU A 85 -2.11 2.88 12.87
N THR A 86 -1.75 1.68 12.43
CA THR A 86 -1.33 1.42 11.05
C THR A 86 -2.51 1.68 10.11
N SER A 87 -2.25 2.42 9.03
CA SER A 87 -3.24 2.70 7.99
C SER A 87 -2.70 2.41 6.60
N GLY A 88 -3.46 1.62 5.82
CA GLY A 88 -3.23 1.38 4.40
C GLY A 88 -3.91 2.39 3.48
N SER A 89 -4.53 3.45 4.00
CA SER A 89 -5.35 4.39 3.21
C SER A 89 -4.57 5.23 2.21
N LYS A 90 -3.24 5.33 2.38
CA LYS A 90 -2.33 6.09 1.51
C LYS A 90 -1.20 5.23 0.93
N THR A 91 -1.37 3.91 0.90
CA THR A 91 -0.39 3.02 0.27
C THR A 91 -0.21 3.38 -1.21
N GLN A 92 1.04 3.62 -1.59
CA GLN A 92 1.42 4.02 -2.94
C GLN A 92 1.91 2.84 -3.76
N LEU A 93 2.58 1.89 -3.11
CA LEU A 93 3.19 0.71 -3.72
C LEU A 93 2.84 -0.54 -2.93
N LEU A 94 2.44 -1.58 -3.67
CA LEU A 94 2.32 -2.94 -3.18
C LEU A 94 3.38 -3.78 -3.88
N LEU A 95 4.45 -4.11 -3.17
CA LEU A 95 5.53 -4.98 -3.66
C LEU A 95 5.15 -6.44 -3.42
N VAL A 96 5.30 -7.29 -4.42
CA VAL A 96 5.02 -8.72 -4.30
C VAL A 96 6.26 -9.51 -4.72
N GLY A 97 6.82 -10.27 -3.77
CA GLY A 97 8.03 -11.06 -3.95
C GLY A 97 7.84 -12.22 -4.91
N GLU A 98 8.94 -12.62 -5.55
CA GLU A 98 8.93 -13.67 -6.57
C GLU A 98 8.40 -15.01 -6.02
N ARG A 99 8.74 -15.36 -4.77
CA ARG A 99 8.28 -16.60 -4.12
C ARG A 99 6.76 -16.62 -3.97
N LEU A 100 6.17 -15.49 -3.55
CA LEU A 100 4.72 -15.36 -3.40
C LEU A 100 4.03 -15.40 -4.77
N LEU A 101 4.54 -14.67 -5.78
CA LEU A 101 3.96 -14.64 -7.13
C LEU A 101 3.89 -16.03 -7.80
N LYS A 102 4.78 -16.96 -7.42
CA LYS A 102 4.78 -18.34 -7.93
C LYS A 102 3.69 -19.23 -7.30
N LYS A 103 3.03 -18.79 -6.23
CA LYS A 103 1.90 -19.52 -5.64
C LYS A 103 0.64 -19.27 -6.47
N LYS A 104 -0.12 -20.34 -6.77
CA LYS A 104 -1.32 -20.26 -7.62
C LYS A 104 -2.34 -19.24 -7.12
N ASP A 105 -2.58 -19.21 -5.81
CA ASP A 105 -3.65 -18.41 -5.19
C ASP A 105 -3.10 -17.19 -4.45
N TRP A 106 -1.94 -16.68 -4.86
CA TRP A 106 -1.29 -15.53 -4.20
C TRP A 106 -2.17 -14.26 -4.21
N PHE A 107 -3.03 -14.12 -5.21
CA PHE A 107 -3.92 -12.97 -5.33
C PHE A 107 -4.92 -12.87 -4.17
N ASP A 108 -5.27 -14.00 -3.55
CA ASP A 108 -6.24 -14.04 -2.44
C ASP A 108 -5.70 -13.32 -1.19
N TYR A 109 -4.38 -13.20 -1.05
CA TYR A 109 -3.78 -12.37 0.00
C TYR A 109 -4.20 -10.90 -0.12
N LEU A 110 -4.62 -10.43 -1.29
CA LEU A 110 -5.01 -9.04 -1.54
C LEU A 110 -6.50 -8.76 -1.27
N ASP A 111 -7.32 -9.77 -1.00
CA ASP A 111 -8.77 -9.63 -0.70
C ASP A 111 -9.08 -8.50 0.32
N PRO A 112 -8.31 -8.32 1.41
CA PRO A 112 -8.58 -7.26 2.38
C PRO A 112 -8.53 -5.83 1.80
N PHE A 113 -7.77 -5.59 0.73
CA PHE A 113 -7.74 -4.28 0.07
C PHE A 113 -9.04 -3.94 -0.67
N PHE A 114 -9.77 -4.96 -1.15
CA PHE A 114 -10.99 -4.77 -1.91
C PHE A 114 -12.25 -4.77 -1.04
N ARG A 115 -12.15 -5.31 0.17
CA ARG A 115 -13.28 -5.44 1.11
C ARG A 115 -13.40 -4.33 2.13
N ASP A 116 -12.29 -3.66 2.45
CA ASP A 116 -12.26 -2.59 3.45
C ASP A 116 -12.13 -1.22 2.74
N PRO A 117 -13.15 -0.34 2.83
CA PRO A 117 -13.11 0.96 2.17
C PRO A 117 -12.05 1.92 2.75
N LYS A 118 -11.45 1.60 3.89
CA LYS A 118 -10.34 2.37 4.46
C LYS A 118 -9.03 2.12 3.73
N ASN A 119 -8.93 1.03 2.96
CA ASN A 119 -7.77 0.75 2.14
C ASN A 119 -7.85 1.46 0.79
N THR A 120 -6.71 1.90 0.26
CA THR A 120 -6.67 2.41 -1.10
C THR A 120 -6.53 1.29 -2.12
N VAL A 121 -7.25 1.42 -3.23
CA VAL A 121 -7.08 0.59 -4.43
C VAL A 121 -6.21 1.26 -5.50
N SER A 122 -5.70 2.47 -5.22
CA SER A 122 -4.81 3.22 -6.13
C SER A 122 -3.34 2.85 -6.01
N ALA A 123 -2.97 1.99 -5.05
CA ALA A 123 -1.60 1.52 -4.88
C ALA A 123 -1.14 0.80 -6.15
N ARG A 124 0.09 1.06 -6.60
CA ARG A 124 0.68 0.39 -7.76
C ARG A 124 1.15 -1.00 -7.35
N VAL A 125 0.72 -2.02 -8.08
CA VAL A 125 1.18 -3.40 -7.83
C VAL A 125 2.46 -3.63 -8.62
N VAL A 126 3.51 -4.07 -7.93
CA VAL A 126 4.85 -4.21 -8.50
C VAL A 126 5.42 -5.57 -8.11
N ALA A 127 5.82 -6.36 -9.12
CA ALA A 127 6.53 -7.60 -8.92
C ALA A 127 7.99 -7.32 -8.54
N VAL A 128 8.51 -8.03 -7.55
CA VAL A 128 9.93 -8.01 -7.21
C VAL A 128 10.58 -9.29 -7.75
N ASP A 129 11.56 -9.14 -8.63
CA ASP A 129 12.48 -10.20 -9.04
C ASP A 129 13.53 -10.37 -7.93
N GLY A 130 13.32 -11.39 -7.10
CA GLY A 130 14.01 -11.60 -5.83
C GLY A 130 13.11 -11.38 -4.61
N SER A 131 13.73 -11.06 -3.46
CA SER A 131 13.00 -10.82 -2.21
C SER A 131 12.55 -9.37 -2.10
N VAL A 132 11.37 -9.16 -1.51
CA VAL A 132 10.90 -7.82 -1.13
C VAL A 132 11.88 -7.13 -0.20
N ALA A 133 12.56 -7.86 0.68
CA ALA A 133 13.58 -7.33 1.59
C ALA A 133 14.70 -6.58 0.86
N ASP A 134 15.15 -7.10 -0.29
CA ASP A 134 16.23 -6.50 -1.10
C ASP A 134 15.87 -5.11 -1.62
N VAL A 135 14.58 -4.85 -1.82
CA VAL A 135 14.05 -3.57 -2.28
C VAL A 135 13.70 -2.67 -1.10
N ILE A 136 12.88 -3.16 -0.16
CA ILE A 136 12.24 -2.29 0.85
C ILE A 136 13.23 -1.78 1.90
N PHE A 137 14.29 -2.54 2.20
CA PHE A 137 15.36 -2.08 3.07
C PHE A 137 16.44 -1.29 2.34
N ASN A 138 16.34 -1.15 1.01
CA ASN A 138 17.28 -0.36 0.26
C ASN A 138 16.96 1.14 0.42
N LYS A 139 17.74 1.84 1.23
CA LYS A 139 17.68 3.30 1.42
C LYS A 139 18.90 3.98 0.78
N PRO A 140 18.86 4.37 -0.51
CA PRO A 140 20.00 5.06 -1.12
C PRO A 140 20.12 6.47 -0.53
N ALA A 141 21.30 6.81 0.00
CA ALA A 141 21.54 8.08 0.68
C ALA A 141 21.39 9.33 -0.23
N ASP A 142 21.51 9.15 -1.55
CA ASP A 142 21.39 10.21 -2.56
C ASP A 142 19.96 10.34 -3.15
N LYS A 143 18.98 9.62 -2.59
CA LYS A 143 17.60 9.59 -3.08
C LYS A 143 16.62 10.05 -2.00
N PRO A 144 15.43 10.54 -2.39
CA PRO A 144 14.35 10.72 -1.42
C PRO A 144 13.94 9.37 -0.82
N ARG A 145 13.08 9.43 0.20
CA ARG A 145 12.41 8.25 0.79
C ARG A 145 11.95 7.25 -0.27
N LEU A 146 12.03 5.96 0.04
CA LEU A 146 11.92 4.90 -0.94
C LEU A 146 10.59 4.95 -1.70
N SER A 147 9.50 5.26 -1.01
CA SER A 147 8.16 5.42 -1.60
C SER A 147 8.14 6.46 -2.74
N LEU A 148 8.72 7.64 -2.51
CA LEU A 148 8.79 8.70 -3.51
C LEU A 148 9.77 8.35 -4.64
N TYR A 149 10.90 7.71 -4.31
CA TYR A 149 11.86 7.27 -5.31
C TYR A 149 11.25 6.26 -6.28
N LEU A 150 10.63 5.19 -5.78
CA LEU A 150 10.06 4.13 -6.59
C LEU A 150 8.86 4.59 -7.41
N THR A 151 7.96 5.37 -6.81
CA THR A 151 6.82 5.94 -7.55
C THR A 151 7.30 6.83 -8.69
N SER A 152 8.24 7.75 -8.43
CA SER A 152 8.80 8.62 -9.46
C SER A 152 9.53 7.85 -10.57
N LEU A 153 10.23 6.76 -10.21
CA LEU A 153 10.91 5.89 -11.17
C LEU A 153 9.91 5.21 -12.11
N ILE A 154 8.84 4.65 -11.55
CA ILE A 154 7.75 4.02 -12.32
C ILE A 154 7.04 5.05 -13.19
N ASP A 155 6.73 6.23 -12.66
CA ASP A 155 6.08 7.32 -13.41
C ASP A 155 6.90 7.76 -14.62
N ALA A 156 8.20 7.98 -14.43
CA ALA A 156 9.10 8.37 -15.50
C ALA A 156 9.18 7.29 -16.59
N ALA A 157 9.25 6.02 -16.20
CA ALA A 157 9.31 4.89 -17.11
C ALA A 157 7.99 4.67 -17.85
N ALA A 158 6.85 4.80 -17.17
CA ALA A 158 5.52 4.68 -17.76
C ALA A 158 5.25 5.79 -18.80
N LYS A 159 5.66 7.04 -18.52
CA LYS A 159 5.61 8.16 -19.50
C LYS A 159 6.39 7.87 -20.78
N ARG A 160 7.41 7.01 -20.71
CA ARG A 160 8.22 6.57 -21.84
C ARG A 160 7.80 5.20 -22.39
N ASN A 161 6.69 4.63 -21.93
CA ASN A 161 6.21 3.30 -22.28
C ASN A 161 7.22 2.17 -22.04
N ILE A 162 8.16 2.35 -21.10
CA ILE A 162 9.12 1.31 -20.71
C ILE A 162 8.42 0.24 -19.87
N VAL A 163 7.52 0.67 -18.98
CA VAL A 163 6.69 -0.20 -18.14
C VAL A 163 5.24 0.27 -18.17
N LYS A 164 4.32 -0.52 -17.62
CA LYS A 164 2.91 -0.13 -17.44
C LYS A 164 2.60 0.12 -15.96
N ASP A 165 2.21 1.36 -15.65
CA ASP A 165 1.63 1.68 -14.35
C ASP A 165 0.31 0.90 -14.19
N THR A 166 0.25 0.06 -13.16
CA THR A 166 -0.90 -0.81 -12.88
C THR A 166 -1.29 -0.65 -11.42
N THR A 167 -2.44 -0.01 -11.20
CA THR A 167 -3.02 0.12 -9.86
C THR A 167 -3.62 -1.20 -9.39
N LEU A 168 -3.86 -1.33 -8.09
CA LEU A 168 -4.52 -2.50 -7.50
C LEU A 168 -5.94 -2.68 -8.03
N GLN A 169 -6.65 -1.58 -8.29
CA GLN A 169 -7.96 -1.59 -8.96
C GLN A 169 -7.87 -2.14 -10.39
N ASP A 170 -6.90 -1.65 -11.17
CA ASP A 170 -6.70 -2.12 -12.55
C ASP A 170 -6.27 -3.59 -12.56
N PHE A 171 -5.39 -3.99 -11.65
CA PHE A 171 -4.92 -5.35 -11.51
C PHE A 171 -6.06 -6.29 -11.13
N HIS A 172 -6.92 -5.91 -10.18
CA HIS A 172 -8.11 -6.68 -9.83
C HIS A 172 -9.04 -6.88 -11.03
N ARG A 173 -9.29 -5.81 -11.82
CA ARG A 173 -10.06 -5.92 -13.05
C ARG A 173 -9.41 -6.92 -14.03
N GLN A 174 -8.10 -6.85 -14.22
CA GLN A 174 -7.37 -7.79 -15.08
C GLN A 174 -7.49 -9.24 -14.60
N MET A 175 -7.34 -9.50 -13.30
CA MET A 175 -7.43 -10.84 -12.72
C MET A 175 -8.83 -11.45 -12.82
N LYS A 176 -9.88 -10.62 -12.90
CA LYS A 176 -11.28 -11.08 -13.08
C LYS A 176 -11.67 -11.22 -14.55
N ASP A 177 -10.89 -10.66 -15.48
CA ASP A 177 -11.16 -10.71 -16.91
C ASP A 177 -10.70 -12.04 -17.50
N LYS A 178 -11.65 -12.86 -17.98
CA LYS A 178 -11.36 -14.16 -18.58
C LYS A 178 -10.64 -14.06 -19.93
N GLY A 179 -10.67 -12.90 -20.58
CA GLY A 179 -10.08 -12.68 -21.90
C GLY A 179 -8.67 -12.08 -21.87
N ARG A 180 -8.11 -11.82 -20.68
CA ARG A 180 -6.85 -11.08 -20.54
C ARG A 180 -5.93 -11.73 -19.51
N THR A 181 -4.67 -11.92 -19.89
CA THR A 181 -3.60 -12.22 -18.92
C THR A 181 -3.25 -10.95 -18.17
N ALA A 182 -3.27 -10.98 -16.84
CA ALA A 182 -2.90 -9.82 -16.03
C ALA A 182 -1.40 -9.53 -16.11
N TRP A 183 -1.04 -8.24 -16.04
CA TRP A 183 0.34 -7.79 -16.00
C TRP A 183 0.54 -6.71 -14.94
N ILE A 184 1.76 -6.66 -14.40
CA ILE A 184 2.24 -5.67 -13.45
C ILE A 184 3.70 -5.34 -13.78
N THR A 185 4.16 -4.16 -13.38
CA THR A 185 5.56 -3.75 -13.53
C THR A 185 6.46 -4.62 -12.63
N GLN A 186 7.63 -5.01 -13.13
CA GLN A 186 8.67 -5.72 -12.39
C GLN A 186 9.85 -4.82 -12.06
N ILE A 187 10.35 -4.95 -10.83
CA ILE A 187 11.60 -4.36 -10.36
C ILE A 187 12.59 -5.45 -9.95
N LYS A 188 13.88 -5.18 -10.15
CA LYS A 188 14.97 -6.02 -9.67
C LYS A 188 15.98 -5.16 -8.92
N LYS A 189 16.45 -5.64 -7.77
CA LYS A 189 17.60 -5.04 -7.09
C LYS A 189 18.89 -5.66 -7.62
N LYS A 190 19.74 -4.85 -8.25
CA LYS A 190 21.16 -5.16 -8.52
C LYS A 190 22.02 -4.20 -7.68
N LYS A 191 23.04 -3.57 -8.27
CA LYS A 191 23.73 -2.42 -7.66
C LYS A 191 22.74 -1.29 -7.34
N ARG A 192 21.78 -1.06 -8.24
CA ARG A 192 20.67 -0.10 -8.10
C ARG A 192 19.36 -0.83 -8.36
N ILE A 193 18.25 -0.20 -7.99
CA ILE A 193 16.92 -0.69 -8.33
C ILE A 193 16.68 -0.35 -9.80
N GLU A 194 16.34 -1.36 -10.59
CA GLU A 194 16.07 -1.25 -12.02
C GLU A 194 14.67 -1.80 -12.31
N LEU A 195 13.96 -1.15 -13.23
CA LEU A 195 12.72 -1.69 -13.81
C LEU A 195 13.09 -2.66 -14.92
N THR A 196 12.50 -3.85 -14.92
CA THR A 196 12.85 -4.93 -15.87
C THR A 196 11.74 -5.30 -16.85
N GLY A 197 10.53 -4.75 -16.69
CA GLY A 197 9.40 -4.94 -17.60
C GLY A 197 8.07 -4.78 -16.89
#